data_AF-A0A9D8H6Y7-F1
#
_entry.id   AF-A0A9D8H6Y7-F1
#
_cell.length_a   1.000
_cell.length_b   1.000
_cell.length_c   1.000
_cell.angle_alpha   90.00
_cell.angle_beta   90.00
_cell.angle_gamma   90.00
#
_symmetry.space_group_name_H-M   'P 1'
#
loop_
_entity.id
_entity.type
_entity.pdbx_description
1 polymer ?
#
loop_
_entity_poly.entity_id
_entity_poly.type
_entity_poly.pdbx_seq_one_letter_code
_entity_poly.pdbx_strand_id
1 'polypeptide(L)'
;MNALDDPGIDPDTFIAVEPKWWLSNFGGMVAFGLIVSRSRSRFMHLGFRTAVALHVGEAIYAYRKALQAGFGSSAHRWALQTLGVGFPSLIALNDAVARAGLDPVEIDLTDRARATS
;
A
#
# COMPACT_ATOMS: atom_id res chain seq x y z
N MET A 1 7.79 21.22 20.64
CA MET A 1 8.93 20.29 20.42
C MET A 1 8.36 19.18 19.55
N ASN A 2 8.65 19.20 18.25
CA ASN A 2 8.08 18.24 17.31
C ASN A 2 8.75 16.89 17.57
N ALA A 3 7.96 15.81 17.57
CA ALA A 3 8.47 14.43 17.68
C ALA A 3 9.37 14.00 16.49
N LEU A 4 9.66 14.93 15.57
CA LEU A 4 10.51 14.75 14.39
C LEU A 4 11.98 15.14 14.66
N ASP A 5 12.31 15.68 15.83
CA ASP A 5 13.67 16.09 16.21
C ASP A 5 14.41 15.04 17.06
N ASP A 6 13.85 13.84 17.26
CA ASP A 6 14.54 12.73 17.94
C ASP A 6 15.33 11.88 16.93
N PRO A 7 16.68 11.96 16.93
CA PRO A 7 17.53 11.23 15.98
C PRO A 7 17.56 9.70 16.20
N GLY A 8 16.79 9.17 17.17
CA GLY A 8 16.77 7.75 17.53
C GLY A 8 15.60 6.92 16.98
N ILE A 9 14.54 7.55 16.47
CA ILE A 9 13.43 6.82 15.82
C ILE A 9 13.64 6.95 14.32
N ASP A 10 14.11 5.90 13.66
CA ASP A 10 14.02 5.81 12.20
C ASP A 10 12.54 5.71 11.84
N PRO A 11 11.89 6.79 11.38
CA PRO A 11 10.47 6.74 11.08
C PRO A 11 10.23 5.83 9.86
N ASP A 12 11.27 5.49 9.07
CA ASP A 12 11.13 4.83 7.79
C ASP A 12 11.16 3.28 7.89
N THR A 13 10.25 2.73 8.69
CA THR A 13 10.18 1.29 8.91
C THR A 13 9.49 0.58 7.74
N PHE A 14 10.28 -0.08 6.88
CA PHE A 14 9.77 -1.02 5.88
C PHE A 14 9.69 -2.45 6.45
N ILE A 15 8.51 -3.08 6.36
CA ILE A 15 8.30 -4.45 6.79
C ILE A 15 7.98 -5.32 5.58
N ALA A 16 8.88 -6.27 5.30
CA ALA A 16 8.66 -7.26 4.26
C ALA A 16 7.58 -8.27 4.69
N VAL A 17 6.60 -8.52 3.82
CA VAL A 17 5.62 -9.59 4.04
C VAL A 17 6.24 -10.97 3.80
N GLU A 18 5.67 -11.99 4.45
CA GLU A 18 6.18 -13.36 4.32
C GLU A 18 6.24 -13.85 2.85
N PRO A 19 7.26 -14.63 2.46
CA PRO A 19 7.43 -15.13 1.09
C PRO A 19 6.23 -15.89 0.53
N LYS A 20 5.44 -16.55 1.37
CA LYS A 20 4.23 -17.28 0.94
C LYS A 20 3.20 -16.37 0.27
N TRP A 21 3.14 -15.10 0.66
CA TRP A 21 2.22 -14.12 0.09
C TRP A 21 2.63 -13.70 -1.33
N TRP A 22 3.93 -13.65 -1.60
CA TRP A 22 4.45 -13.45 -2.95
C TRP A 22 4.09 -14.63 -3.85
N LEU A 23 4.24 -15.85 -3.35
CA LEU A 23 3.92 -17.05 -4.11
C LEU A 23 2.43 -17.12 -4.49
N SER A 24 1.52 -16.82 -3.55
CA SER A 24 0.08 -16.91 -3.80
C SER A 24 -0.47 -15.76 -4.66
N ASN A 25 -0.05 -14.51 -4.41
CA ASN A 25 -0.59 -13.34 -5.13
C ASN A 25 0.16 -13.09 -6.43
N PHE A 26 1.47 -12.81 -6.36
CA PHE A 26 2.27 -12.53 -7.55
C PHE A 26 2.40 -13.77 -8.44
N GLY A 27 2.71 -14.93 -7.84
CA GLY A 27 2.77 -16.19 -8.57
C GLY A 27 1.43 -16.58 -9.18
N GLY A 28 0.33 -16.38 -8.44
CA GLY A 28 -1.04 -16.58 -8.94
C GLY A 28 -1.37 -15.67 -10.13
N MET A 29 -0.99 -14.39 -10.07
CA MET A 29 -1.19 -13.44 -11.18
C MET A 29 -0.39 -13.81 -12.43
N VAL A 30 0.86 -14.24 -12.28
CA VAL A 30 1.69 -14.70 -13.40
C VAL A 30 1.07 -15.94 -14.04
N ALA A 31 0.72 -16.95 -13.23
CA ALA A 31 0.09 -18.18 -13.72
C ALA A 31 -1.25 -17.88 -14.43
N PHE A 32 -2.09 -17.05 -13.82
CA PHE A 32 -3.38 -16.67 -14.41
C PHE A 32 -3.19 -15.86 -15.70
N GLY A 33 -2.22 -14.95 -15.75
CA GLY A 33 -1.85 -14.23 -16.97
C GLY A 33 -1.44 -15.17 -18.11
N LEU A 34 -0.67 -16.21 -17.81
CA LEU A 34 -0.30 -17.24 -18.79
C LEU A 34 -1.51 -18.03 -19.31
N ILE A 35 -2.47 -18.35 -18.43
CA ILE A 35 -3.72 -19.01 -18.83
C ILE A 35 -4.55 -18.08 -19.71
N VAL A 36 -4.71 -16.82 -19.30
CA VAL A 36 -5.47 -15.79 -20.03
C VAL A 36 -4.86 -15.54 -21.41
N SER A 37 -3.53 -15.49 -21.52
CA SER A 37 -2.82 -15.29 -22.80
C SER A 37 -3.14 -16.36 -23.85
N ARG A 38 -3.47 -17.59 -23.41
CA ARG A 38 -3.86 -18.70 -24.26
C ARG A 38 -5.38 -18.83 -24.44
N SER A 39 -6.15 -18.06 -23.68
CA SER A 39 -7.60 -18.09 -23.71
C SER A 39 -8.15 -17.11 -24.75
N ARG A 40 -9.20 -17.53 -25.47
CA ARG A 40 -10.01 -16.65 -26.33
C ARG A 40 -11.16 -15.98 -25.58
N SER A 41 -11.34 -16.28 -24.29
CA SER A 41 -12.45 -15.76 -23.49
C SER A 41 -12.24 -14.29 -23.12
N ARG A 42 -13.07 -13.40 -23.68
CA ARG A 42 -13.06 -11.97 -23.35
C ARG A 42 -13.27 -11.70 -21.86
N PHE A 43 -14.07 -12.52 -21.18
CA PHE A 43 -14.30 -12.40 -19.74
C PHE A 43 -13.03 -12.66 -18.93
N MET A 44 -12.22 -13.64 -19.32
CA MET A 44 -10.94 -13.91 -18.63
C MET A 44 -9.95 -12.77 -18.83
N HIS A 45 -9.87 -12.21 -20.05
CA HIS A 45 -9.03 -11.03 -20.34
C HIS A 45 -9.50 -9.81 -19.55
N LEU A 46 -10.80 -9.57 -19.48
CA LEU A 46 -11.36 -8.47 -18.70
C LEU A 46 -11.06 -8.65 -17.20
N GLY A 47 -11.28 -9.85 -16.65
CA GLY A 47 -10.99 -10.17 -15.25
C GLY A 47 -9.51 -9.95 -14.90
N PHE A 48 -8.60 -10.42 -15.76
CA PHE A 48 -7.16 -10.19 -15.57
C PHE A 48 -6.79 -8.71 -15.59
N ARG A 49 -7.31 -7.94 -16.56
CA ARG A 49 -7.08 -6.49 -16.64
C ARG A 49 -7.59 -5.76 -15.40
N THR A 50 -8.77 -6.12 -14.91
CA THR A 50 -9.33 -5.57 -13.67
C THR A 50 -8.44 -5.90 -12.47
N ALA A 51 -7.97 -7.15 -12.35
CA ALA A 51 -7.05 -7.53 -11.28
C ALA A 51 -5.74 -6.72 -11.32
N VAL A 52 -5.12 -6.58 -12.50
CA VAL A 52 -3.91 -5.73 -12.67
C VAL A 52 -4.20 -4.28 -12.29
N ALA A 53 -5.33 -3.72 -12.74
CA ALA A 53 -5.69 -2.34 -12.42
C ALA A 53 -5.89 -2.12 -10.90
N LEU A 54 -6.48 -3.09 -10.20
CA LEU A 54 -6.62 -3.04 -8.74
C LEU A 54 -5.26 -3.01 -8.06
N HIS A 55 -4.34 -3.91 -8.41
CA HIS A 55 -2.98 -3.93 -7.83
C HIS A 55 -2.22 -2.61 -8.06
N VAL A 56 -2.36 -2.01 -9.25
CA VAL A 56 -1.77 -0.69 -9.53
C VAL A 56 -2.39 0.39 -8.64
N GLY A 57 -3.72 0.39 -8.50
CA GLY A 57 -4.44 1.32 -7.62
C GLY A 57 -4.01 1.18 -6.15
N GLU A 58 -3.88 -0.04 -5.66
CA GLU A 58 -3.40 -0.34 -4.31
C GLU A 58 -1.95 0.12 -4.12
N ALA A 59 -1.07 -0.08 -5.10
CA ALA A 59 0.32 0.37 -5.03
C ALA A 59 0.44 1.90 -4.96
N ILE A 60 -0.36 2.62 -5.76
CA ILE A 60 -0.43 4.09 -5.71
C ILE A 60 -0.95 4.56 -4.35
N TYR A 61 -1.99 3.91 -3.84
CA TYR A 61 -2.52 4.21 -2.50
C TYR A 61 -1.46 3.99 -1.42
N ALA A 62 -0.77 2.85 -1.43
CA ALA A 62 0.30 2.52 -0.49
C ALA A 62 1.43 3.54 -0.53
N TYR A 63 1.86 3.95 -1.73
CA TYR A 63 2.87 4.98 -1.90
C TYR A 63 2.45 6.30 -1.24
N ARG A 64 1.24 6.78 -1.54
CA ARG A 64 0.72 8.04 -0.98
C ARG A 64 0.56 7.97 0.53
N LYS A 65 0.09 6.82 1.05
CA LYS A 65 -0.07 6.60 2.48
C LYS A 65 1.27 6.59 3.21
N ALA A 66 2.27 5.89 2.66
CA ALA A 66 3.62 5.87 3.20
C ALA A 66 4.22 7.29 3.23
N LEU A 67 4.08 8.08 2.15
CA LEU A 67 4.51 9.48 2.14
C LEU A 67 3.80 10.34 3.21
N GLN A 68 2.48 10.18 3.37
CA GLN A 68 1.69 10.90 4.38
C GLN A 68 2.11 10.54 5.80
N ALA A 69 2.53 9.30 6.02
CA ALA A 69 3.06 8.82 7.29
C ALA A 69 4.57 9.07 7.45
N GLY A 70 5.19 9.92 6.65
CA GLY A 70 6.62 10.25 6.80
C GLY A 70 7.61 9.16 6.36
N PHE A 71 7.15 8.06 5.75
CA PHE A 71 7.99 6.95 5.27
C PHE A 71 8.57 7.26 3.89
N GLY A 72 9.14 8.46 3.71
CA GLY A 72 9.55 8.98 2.40
C GLY A 72 10.55 8.09 1.67
N SER A 73 11.55 7.62 2.41
CA SER A 73 12.62 6.73 1.93
C SER A 73 12.08 5.37 1.47
N SER A 74 11.14 4.77 2.21
CA SER A 74 10.62 3.42 1.95
C SER A 74 9.30 3.38 1.17
N ALA A 75 8.69 4.52 0.87
CA ALA A 75 7.40 4.59 0.16
C ALA A 75 7.41 3.79 -1.15
N HIS A 76 8.50 3.84 -1.91
CA HIS A 76 8.64 3.05 -3.14
C HIS A 76 8.69 1.54 -2.87
N ARG A 77 9.30 1.10 -1.77
CA ARG A 77 9.35 -0.31 -1.36
C ARG A 77 7.96 -0.81 -0.96
N TRP A 78 7.22 0.01 -0.21
CA TRP A 78 5.81 -0.27 0.13
C TRP A 78 4.95 -0.36 -1.13
N ALA A 79 5.13 0.55 -2.09
CA ALA A 79 4.40 0.52 -3.37
C ALA A 79 4.71 -0.75 -4.18
N LEU A 80 5.99 -1.12 -4.30
CA LEU A 80 6.41 -2.32 -5.05
C LEU A 80 5.92 -3.62 -4.40
N GLN A 81 5.99 -3.71 -3.07
CA GLN A 81 5.45 -4.86 -2.35
C GLN A 81 3.92 -4.95 -2.50
N THR A 82 3.22 -3.82 -2.44
CA THR A 82 1.76 -3.80 -2.65
C THR A 82 1.39 -4.12 -4.10
N LEU A 83 2.18 -3.69 -5.08
CA LEU A 83 1.96 -4.07 -6.47
C LEU A 83 2.05 -5.59 -6.67
N GLY A 84 3.05 -6.22 -6.06
CA GLY A 84 3.26 -7.67 -6.18
C GLY A 84 2.30 -8.51 -5.34
N VAL A 85 2.07 -8.09 -4.09
CA VAL A 85 1.40 -8.91 -3.07
C VAL A 85 -0.03 -8.46 -2.80
N GLY A 86 -0.38 -7.21 -3.14
CA GLY A 86 -1.69 -6.64 -2.91
C GLY A 86 -1.97 -6.37 -1.43
N PHE A 87 -3.21 -6.65 -1.03
CA PHE A 87 -3.76 -6.37 0.30
C PHE A 87 -2.91 -6.75 1.54
N PRO A 88 -2.20 -7.90 1.60
CA PRO A 88 -1.32 -8.21 2.73
C PRO A 88 -0.24 -7.14 2.99
N SER A 89 0.27 -6.50 1.93
CA SER A 89 1.22 -5.39 2.06
C SER A 89 0.57 -4.15 2.68
N LEU A 90 -0.70 -3.89 2.36
CA LEU A 90 -1.45 -2.77 2.95
C LEU A 90 -1.70 -2.97 4.45
N ILE A 91 -1.96 -4.21 4.89
CA ILE A 91 -2.08 -4.53 6.33
C ILE A 91 -0.76 -4.20 7.03
N ALA A 92 0.35 -4.69 6.50
CA ALA A 92 1.68 -4.45 7.08
C ALA A 92 2.03 -2.94 7.11
N LEU A 93 1.64 -2.18 6.08
CA LEU A 93 1.81 -0.74 6.06
C LEU A 93 0.97 -0.05 7.15
N ASN A 94 -0.30 -0.44 7.31
CA ASN A 94 -1.16 0.13 8.34
C ASN A 94 -0.62 -0.14 9.75
N ASP A 95 -0.13 -1.36 9.99
CA ASP A 95 0.48 -1.74 11.25
C ASP A 95 1.76 -0.94 11.51
N ALA A 96 2.59 -0.72 10.49
CA ALA A 96 3.81 0.09 10.60
C ALA A 96 3.48 1.56 10.93
N VAL A 97 2.49 2.14 10.24
CA VAL A 97 2.01 3.51 10.48
C VAL A 97 1.47 3.66 11.90
N ALA A 98 0.64 2.72 12.37
CA ALA A 98 0.10 2.74 13.72
C ALA A 98 1.20 2.63 14.79
N ARG A 99 2.21 1.76 14.57
CA ARG A 99 3.35 1.59 15.49
C ARG A 99 4.25 2.81 15.57
N ALA A 100 4.35 3.58 14.50
CA ALA A 100 5.13 4.80 14.48
C ALA A 100 4.45 5.95 15.27
N GLY A 101 3.22 5.75 15.78
CA GLY A 101 2.44 6.82 16.41
C GLY A 101 2.03 7.91 15.42
N LEU A 102 2.12 7.61 14.13
CA LEU A 102 1.78 8.50 13.02
C LEU A 102 0.36 8.17 12.59
N ASP A 103 -0.60 8.40 13.49
CA ASP A 103 -2.01 8.29 13.12
C ASP A 103 -2.29 9.21 11.93
N PRO A 104 -3.09 8.78 10.94
CA PRO A 104 -3.50 9.66 9.87
C PRO A 104 -4.17 10.85 10.51
N VAL A 105 -3.58 12.04 10.30
CA VAL A 105 -4.10 13.34 10.77
C VAL A 105 -5.61 13.26 10.81
N GLU A 106 -6.16 13.14 12.01
CA GLU A 106 -7.58 13.31 12.24
C GLU A 106 -7.84 14.71 11.69
N ILE A 107 -8.49 14.79 10.52
CA ILE A 107 -9.00 16.05 10.03
C ILE A 107 -10.01 16.42 11.11
N ASP A 108 -9.57 17.23 12.06
CA ASP A 108 -10.41 17.74 13.11
C ASP A 108 -11.48 18.59 12.42
N LEU A 109 -12.63 17.96 12.14
CA LEU A 109 -13.79 18.61 11.56
C LEU A 109 -14.32 19.72 12.49
N THR A 110 -13.84 19.78 13.73
CA THR A 110 -14.14 20.82 14.72
C THR A 110 -13.52 22.16 14.33
N ASP A 111 -12.34 22.21 13.70
CA ASP A 111 -11.70 23.46 13.29
C ASP A 111 -12.39 24.12 12.07
N ARG A 112 -13.00 23.32 11.18
CA ARG A 112 -13.81 23.86 10.08
C ARG A 112 -15.11 24.52 10.53
N ALA A 113 -15.68 24.10 11.66
CA ALA A 113 -16.89 24.70 12.21
C ALA A 113 -16.64 26.07 12.87
N ARG A 114 -15.42 26.31 13.37
CA ARG A 114 -15.04 27.54 14.07
C ARG A 114 -14.54 28.64 13.12
N ALA A 115 -14.12 28.29 11.90
CA ALA A 115 -13.68 29.24 10.88
C ALA A 115 -14.83 29.87 10.06
N THR A 116 -16.07 29.40 10.26
CA THR A 116 -17.27 29.90 9.57
C THR A 116 -18.31 30.55 10.50
N SER A 117 -17.96 30.77 11.77
CA SER A 117 -18.80 31.42 12.79
C SER A 117 -18.27 32.80 13.18
#